data_AF-A0A1F3PA97-F1
#
_entry.id   AF-A0A1F3PA97-F1
#
_cell.length_a   1.000
_cell.length_b   1.000
_cell.length_c   1.000
_cell.angle_alpha   90.00
_cell.angle_beta   90.00
_cell.angle_gamma   90.00
#
_symmetry.space_group_name_H-M   'P 1'
#
loop_
_entity.id
_entity.type
_entity.pdbx_description
1 polymer ?
#
loop_
_entity_poly.entity_id
_entity_poly.type
_entity_poly.pdbx_seq_one_letter_code
_entity_poly.pdbx_strand_id
1 'polypeptide(L)'
;MFNHDKENRWCLDCHDFNNRDSLRLASGKLLDFKESYKLCGQCHGEKYRDWKVGVHGKRTGEWNGKKEYLLCVHCHNPHSPKFQELTPDPPPFRQEDIK
;
A
#
# COMPACT_ATOMS: atom_id res chain seq x y z
N MET A 1 -10.38 5.72 13.07
CA MET A 1 -10.56 4.68 12.02
C MET A 1 -10.18 5.20 10.64
N PHE A 2 -10.47 6.47 10.32
CA PHE A 2 -10.06 7.13 9.07
C PHE A 2 -9.00 8.20 9.37
N ASN A 3 -7.73 7.85 9.23
CA ASN A 3 -6.58 8.69 9.55
C ASN A 3 -5.69 8.95 8.32
N HIS A 4 -6.23 8.76 7.12
CA HIS A 4 -5.55 9.02 5.86
C HIS A 4 -5.91 10.41 5.33
N ASP A 5 -5.31 11.45 5.94
CA ASP A 5 -5.64 12.87 5.68
C ASP A 5 -7.11 13.20 6.02
N LYS A 6 -7.44 13.00 7.30
CA LYS A 6 -8.80 13.12 7.87
C LYS A 6 -9.49 14.47 7.64
N GLU A 7 -8.72 15.52 7.33
CA GLU A 7 -9.24 16.89 7.17
C GLU A 7 -9.61 17.17 5.72
N ASN A 8 -8.89 16.59 4.77
CA ASN A 8 -9.06 16.90 3.34
C ASN A 8 -9.54 15.71 2.50
N ARG A 9 -9.57 14.50 3.07
CA ARG A 9 -9.99 13.29 2.35
C ARG A 9 -11.25 12.67 2.92
N TRP A 10 -12.17 12.36 2.02
CA TRP A 10 -13.43 11.69 2.28
C TRP A 10 -13.52 10.38 1.50
N CYS A 11 -14.48 9.52 1.87
CA CYS A 11 -14.67 8.21 1.27
C CYS A 11 -14.77 8.26 -0.28
N LEU A 12 -15.34 9.35 -0.82
CA LEU A 12 -15.62 9.53 -2.24
C LEU A 12 -14.41 10.02 -3.07
N ASP A 13 -13.29 10.33 -2.42
CA ASP A 13 -12.03 10.59 -3.11
C ASP A 13 -11.40 9.31 -3.65
N CYS A 14 -11.80 8.17 -3.09
CA CYS A 14 -11.31 6.85 -3.45
C CYS A 14 -12.42 5.98 -4.04
N HIS A 15 -13.62 6.04 -3.47
CA HIS A 15 -14.77 5.22 -3.86
C HIS A 15 -15.73 5.98 -4.76
N ASP A 16 -16.39 5.28 -5.67
CA ASP A 16 -17.48 5.87 -6.44
C ASP A 16 -18.70 6.18 -5.55
N PHE A 17 -19.43 7.24 -5.93
CA PHE A 17 -20.60 7.70 -5.19
C PHE A 17 -21.78 6.74 -5.32
N ASN A 18 -22.00 6.21 -6.53
CA ASN A 18 -23.14 5.34 -6.84
C ASN A 18 -22.85 3.90 -6.44
N ASN A 19 -21.61 3.44 -6.58
CA ASN A 19 -21.17 2.12 -6.19
C ASN A 19 -19.85 2.16 -5.41
N ARG A 20 -19.93 2.05 -4.09
CA ARG A 20 -18.75 2.09 -3.21
C ARG A 20 -17.86 0.85 -3.34
N ASP A 21 -18.31 -0.23 -3.99
CA ASP A 21 -17.44 -1.37 -4.33
C ASP A 21 -16.60 -1.14 -5.60
N SER A 22 -16.72 0.05 -6.20
CA SER A 22 -15.81 0.52 -7.24
C SER A 22 -14.97 1.69 -6.74
N LEU A 23 -13.70 1.70 -7.15
CA LEU A 23 -12.81 2.82 -6.93
C LEU A 23 -12.96 3.85 -8.06
N ARG A 24 -12.69 5.12 -7.78
CA ARG A 24 -12.78 6.20 -8.76
C ARG A 24 -11.50 7.01 -8.78
N LEU A 25 -10.89 7.17 -9.95
CA LEU A 25 -9.78 8.09 -10.16
C LEU A 25 -10.26 9.53 -10.17
N ALA A 26 -9.36 10.48 -9.90
CA ALA A 26 -9.65 11.92 -10.04
C ALA A 26 -10.18 12.33 -11.43
N SER A 27 -9.85 11.55 -12.48
CA SER A 27 -10.39 11.75 -13.83
C SER A 27 -11.86 11.32 -14.00
N GLY A 28 -12.47 10.68 -12.99
CA GLY A 28 -13.80 10.08 -13.06
C GLY A 28 -13.81 8.62 -13.50
N LYS A 29 -12.68 8.07 -13.98
CA LYS A 29 -12.59 6.66 -14.39
C LYS A 29 -12.78 5.73 -13.20
N LEU A 30 -13.64 4.73 -13.38
CA LEU A 30 -13.85 3.66 -12.40
C LEU A 30 -12.78 2.57 -12.51
N LEU A 31 -12.47 1.95 -11.38
CA LEU A 31 -11.49 0.87 -11.22
C LEU A 31 -12.04 -0.23 -10.32
N ASP A 32 -11.57 -1.46 -10.58
CA ASP A 32 -11.70 -2.60 -9.67
C ASP A 32 -10.66 -2.49 -8.53
N PHE A 33 -10.93 -3.10 -7.37
CA PHE A 33 -9.99 -3.12 -6.24
C PHE A 33 -8.63 -3.75 -6.59
N LYS A 34 -8.57 -4.66 -7.57
CA LYS A 34 -7.32 -5.24 -8.11
C LYS A 34 -6.42 -4.20 -8.78
N GLU A 35 -6.97 -3.04 -9.11
CA GLU A 35 -6.24 -1.92 -9.72
C GLU A 35 -6.02 -0.76 -8.75
N SER A 36 -6.21 -0.97 -7.44
CA SER A 36 -6.08 0.05 -6.39
C SER A 36 -4.74 0.79 -6.42
N TYR A 37 -3.66 0.14 -6.86
CA TYR A 37 -2.35 0.79 -7.05
C TYR A 37 -2.40 2.02 -7.98
N LYS A 38 -3.29 2.04 -8.97
CA LYS A 38 -3.45 3.19 -9.89
C LYS A 38 -4.05 4.40 -9.16
N LEU A 39 -5.00 4.15 -8.24
CA LEU A 39 -5.59 5.18 -7.39
C LEU A 39 -4.55 5.73 -6.41
N CYS A 40 -3.87 4.85 -5.66
CA CYS A 40 -2.85 5.26 -4.70
C CYS A 40 -1.73 6.08 -5.35
N GLY A 41 -1.34 5.71 -6.58
CA GLY A 41 -0.31 6.39 -7.36
C GLY A 41 -0.65 7.82 -7.80
N GLN A 42 -1.91 8.26 -7.69
CA GLN A 42 -2.28 9.66 -8.00
C GLN A 42 -1.66 10.65 -7.01
N CYS A 43 -1.45 10.23 -5.76
CA CYS A 43 -0.84 11.06 -4.72
C CYS A 43 0.53 10.48 -4.27
N HIS A 44 0.66 9.16 -4.15
CA HIS A 44 1.90 8.50 -3.73
C HIS A 44 2.80 8.12 -4.90
N GLY A 45 3.14 9.10 -5.74
CA GLY A 45 3.85 8.89 -7.01
C GLY A 45 5.20 8.19 -6.86
N GLU A 46 6.00 8.59 -5.88
CA GLU A 46 7.31 7.96 -5.61
C GLU A 46 7.17 6.49 -5.22
N LYS A 47 6.26 6.18 -4.29
CA LYS A 47 6.02 4.80 -3.85
C LYS A 47 5.42 3.94 -4.96
N TYR A 48 4.57 4.53 -5.81
CA TYR A 48 4.06 3.84 -6.98
C TYR A 48 5.16 3.53 -8.00
N ARG A 49 6.07 4.48 -8.28
CA ARG A 49 7.23 4.25 -9.13
C ARG A 49 8.08 3.09 -8.61
N ASP A 50 8.41 3.10 -7.32
CA ASP A 50 9.25 2.09 -6.68
C ASP A 50 8.54 0.72 -6.63
N TRP A 51 7.21 0.70 -6.44
CA TRP A 51 6.41 -0.51 -6.47
C TRP A 51 6.39 -1.17 -7.85
N LYS A 52 6.26 -0.39 -8.93
CA LYS A 52 6.26 -0.91 -10.32
C LYS A 52 7.53 -1.71 -10.65
N VAL A 53 8.65 -1.36 -10.03
CA VAL A 53 9.95 -2.01 -10.25
C VAL A 53 10.31 -3.00 -9.13
N GLY A 54 9.42 -3.21 -8.16
CA GLY A 54 9.61 -4.16 -7.07
C GLY A 54 10.56 -3.72 -5.96
N VAL A 55 10.95 -2.44 -5.92
CA VAL A 55 11.73 -1.85 -4.81
C VAL A 55 10.83 -1.67 -3.58
N HIS A 56 9.54 -1.37 -3.79
CA HIS A 56 8.55 -1.25 -2.73
C HIS A 56 7.45 -2.32 -2.85
N GLY A 57 6.97 -2.82 -1.72
CA GLY A 57 5.99 -3.89 -1.65
C GLY A 57 6.64 -5.28 -1.67
N LYS A 58 5.84 -6.30 -2.03
CA LYS A 58 6.28 -7.69 -2.05
C LYS A 58 5.93 -8.32 -3.39
N ARG A 59 6.92 -9.00 -3.97
CA ARG A 59 6.79 -9.82 -5.17
C ARG A 59 6.96 -11.28 -4.80
N THR A 60 6.06 -12.13 -5.27
CA THR A 60 6.09 -13.58 -5.09
C THR A 60 6.06 -14.28 -6.46
N GLY A 61 6.15 -15.61 -6.47
CA GLY A 61 6.18 -16.41 -7.68
C GLY A 61 7.61 -16.74 -8.12
N GLU A 62 7.78 -16.93 -9.43
CA GLU A 62 9.01 -17.49 -10.01
C GLU A 62 10.07 -16.43 -10.31
N TRP A 63 11.34 -16.79 -10.13
CA TRP A 63 12.47 -15.95 -10.50
C TRP A 63 12.46 -15.59 -12.00
N ASN A 64 12.32 -16.59 -12.89
CA ASN A 64 12.32 -16.41 -14.34
C ASN A 64 10.98 -16.77 -15.02
N GLY A 65 9.87 -16.61 -14.31
CA GLY A 65 8.54 -16.86 -14.87
C GLY A 65 7.48 -15.95 -14.29
N LYS A 66 6.28 -16.51 -14.08
CA LYS A 66 5.12 -15.76 -13.59
C LYS A 66 5.43 -15.16 -12.22
N LYS A 67 5.21 -13.86 -12.10
CA LYS A 67 5.39 -13.09 -10.85
C LYS A 67 4.05 -12.53 -10.43
N GLU A 68 3.83 -12.49 -9.13
CA GLU A 68 2.66 -11.89 -8.51
C GLU A 68 3.11 -10.73 -7.61
N TYR A 69 2.33 -9.65 -7.63
CA TYR A 69 2.65 -8.42 -6.91
C TYR A 69 1.54 -8.15 -5.92
N LEU A 70 1.90 -8.05 -4.65
CA LEU A 70 0.96 -7.57 -3.65
C LEU A 70 0.71 -6.07 -3.87
N LEU A 71 -0.57 -5.71 -3.95
CA LEU A 71 -1.04 -4.33 -4.00
C LEU A 71 -0.77 -3.59 -2.68
N CYS A 72 -0.83 -2.25 -2.73
CA CYS A 72 -0.64 -1.37 -1.57
C CYS A 72 -1.45 -1.82 -0.34
N VAL A 73 -2.72 -2.17 -0.58
CA VAL A 73 -3.70 -2.53 0.46
C VAL A 73 -3.48 -3.91 1.09
N HIS A 74 -2.60 -4.74 0.53
CA HIS A 74 -2.25 -6.02 1.18
C HIS A 74 -1.37 -5.81 2.42
N CYS A 75 -0.64 -4.70 2.48
CA CYS A 75 0.23 -4.36 3.60
C CYS A 75 -0.28 -3.16 4.38
N HIS A 76 -0.89 -2.17 3.70
CA HIS A 76 -1.39 -0.95 4.31
C HIS A 76 -2.91 -0.97 4.45
N ASN A 77 -3.44 -0.53 5.60
CA ASN A 77 -4.86 -0.23 5.70
C ASN A 77 -5.15 1.06 4.90
N PRO A 78 -5.99 1.04 3.84
CA PRO A 78 -6.24 2.22 3.00
C PRO A 78 -6.87 3.41 3.77
N HIS A 79 -7.56 3.13 4.88
CA HIS A 79 -8.15 4.16 5.74
C HIS A 79 -7.20 4.65 6.82
N SER A 80 -6.09 3.95 7.07
CA SER A 80 -5.04 4.35 8.02
C SER A 80 -3.68 3.74 7.61
N PRO A 81 -3.03 4.22 6.53
CA PRO A 81 -1.90 3.52 5.92
C PRO A 81 -0.60 3.52 6.73
N LYS A 82 -0.41 4.51 7.60
CA LYS A 82 0.80 4.59 8.43
C LYS A 82 0.86 3.36 9.34
N PHE A 83 1.96 2.62 9.28
CA PHE A 83 2.22 1.54 10.23
C PHE A 83 2.33 2.11 11.65
N GLN A 84 1.86 1.33 12.62
CA GLN A 84 2.12 1.63 14.02
C GLN A 84 3.62 1.50 14.30
N GLU A 85 4.12 2.37 15.16
CA GLU A 85 5.50 2.30 15.61
C GLU A 85 5.69 1.01 16.40
N LEU A 86 6.72 0.25 16.01
CA LEU A 86 7.11 -0.96 16.72
C LEU A 86 8.23 -0.60 17.68
N THR A 87 8.14 -1.12 18.91
CA THR A 87 9.28 -1.06 19.83
C THR A 87 10.33 -2.05 19.33
N PRO A 88 11.58 -1.61 19.10
CA PRO A 88 12.64 -2.52 18.68
C PRO A 88 12.89 -3.57 19.77
N ASP A 89 13.18 -4.80 19.34
CA ASP A 89 13.72 -5.81 20.25
C ASP A 89 15.10 -5.37 20.76
N PRO A 90 15.56 -5.90 21.91
CA PRO A 90 16.91 -5.68 22.40
C PRO A 90 17.95 -6.00 21.32
N PRO A 91 19.12 -5.32 21.32
CA PRO A 91 20.17 -5.60 20.36
C PRO A 91 20.62 -7.07 20.45
N PRO A 92 21.08 -7.67 19.34
CA PRO A 92 21.57 -9.04 19.36
C PRO A 92 22.77 -9.18 20.29
N PHE A 93 22.94 -10.36 20.88
CA PHE A 93 24.15 -10.69 21.63
C PHE A 93 25.35 -10.68 20.67
N ARG A 94 26.47 -10.08 21.09
CA ARG A 94 27.72 -10.20 20.35
C ARG A 94 28.16 -11.66 20.38
N GLN A 95 28.80 -12.11 19.30
CA GLN A 95 29.24 -13.50 19.17
C GLN A 95 30.17 -13.93 20.31
N GLU A 96 31.02 -13.02 20.79
CA GLU A 96 31.92 -13.21 21.93
C GLU A 96 31.22 -13.39 23.28
N ASP A 97 29.95 -12.98 23.38
CA ASP A 97 29.14 -13.09 24.59
C ASP A 97 28.24 -14.37 24.58
N ILE A 98 28.26 -15.16 23.51
CA ILE A 98 27.53 -16.43 23.39
C ILE A 98 28.37 -17.53 24.06
N LYS A 99 27.88 -18.07 25.20
CA LYS A 99 28.50 -19.19 25.93
C LYS A 99 28.15 -20.56 25.33
#